data_AF-A0A836SAZ1-F1
#
_entry.id   AF-A0A836SAZ1-F1
#
_cell.length_a   1.000
_cell.length_b   1.000
_cell.length_c   1.000
_cell.angle_alpha   90.00
_cell.angle_beta   90.00
_cell.angle_gamma   90.00
#
_symmetry.space_group_name_H-M   'P 1'
#
loop_
_entity.id
_entity.type
_entity.pdbx_description
1 polymer ?
#
loop_
_entity_poly.entity_id
_entity_poly.type
_entity_poly.pdbx_seq_one_letter_code
_entity_poly.pdbx_strand_id
1 'polypeptide(L)' 'MKVKMLSEQEVFREAMDILLNNLTPSKKARLLATWQKDDSDYLIIRDKLFEGETVETLYSQIQQFERLNGYARV' A
#
# COMPACT_ATOMS: atom_id res chain seq x y z
N MET A 1 -22.82 -10.10 -36.49
CA MET A 1 -22.89 -9.43 -35.18
C MET A 1 -21.47 -9.28 -34.64
N LYS A 2 -20.93 -8.07 -34.53
CA LYS A 2 -19.59 -7.85 -33.95
C LYS A 2 -19.77 -7.71 -32.44
N VAL A 3 -19.52 -8.78 -31.70
CA VAL A 3 -19.49 -8.72 -30.23
C VAL A 3 -18.22 -7.96 -29.86
N LYS A 4 -18.35 -6.77 -29.27
CA LYS A 4 -17.22 -6.01 -28.73
C LYS A 4 -16.81 -6.72 -27.44
N MET A 5 -15.84 -7.61 -27.53
CA MET A 5 -15.30 -8.33 -26.38
C MET A 5 -14.61 -7.29 -25.48
N LEU A 6 -15.02 -7.24 -24.21
CA LEU A 6 -14.35 -6.40 -23.22
C LEU A 6 -12.92 -6.87 -23.08
N SER A 7 -11.98 -5.94 -23.15
CA SER A 7 -10.58 -6.23 -22.92
C SER A 7 -10.35 -6.54 -21.44
N GLU A 8 -9.35 -7.38 -21.14
CA GLU A 8 -8.94 -7.66 -19.76
C GLU A 8 -8.58 -6.37 -19.01
N GLN A 9 -8.03 -5.37 -19.71
CA GLN A 9 -7.73 -4.05 -19.16
C GLN A 9 -8.99 -3.27 -18.72
N GLU A 10 -10.07 -3.34 -19.49
CA GLU A 10 -11.35 -2.71 -19.14
C GLU A 10 -11.97 -3.38 -17.92
N VAL A 11 -11.98 -4.72 -17.89
CA VAL A 11 -12.49 -5.50 -16.75
C VAL A 11 -11.68 -5.23 -15.48
N PHE A 12 -10.36 -5.16 -15.60
CA PHE A 12 -9.47 -4.86 -14.49
C PHE A 12 -9.71 -3.46 -13.94
N ARG A 13 -9.83 -2.46 -14.83
CA ARG A 13 -10.04 -1.06 -14.44
C ARG A 13 -11.35 -0.91 -13.68
N GLU A 14 -12.42 -1.52 -14.19
CA GLU A 14 -13.73 -1.51 -13.55
C GLU A 14 -13.69 -2.15 -12.16
N ALA A 15 -13.03 -3.31 -12.02
CA ALA A 15 -12.88 -3.97 -10.72
C ALA A 15 -12.08 -3.11 -9.73
N MET A 16 -10.99 -2.48 -10.18
CA MET A 16 -10.16 -1.63 -9.32
C MET A 16 -10.92 -0.38 -8.86
N ASP A 17 -11.69 0.25 -9.76
CA ASP A 17 -12.52 1.42 -9.43
C ASP A 17 -13.60 1.06 -8.39
N ILE A 18 -14.24 -0.10 -8.50
CA ILE A 18 -15.22 -0.56 -7.51
C ILE A 18 -14.55 -0.77 -6.14
N LEU A 19 -13.42 -1.46 -6.10
CA LEU A 19 -12.70 -1.75 -4.86
C LEU A 19 -12.21 -0.44 -4.20
N LEU A 20 -11.62 0.46 -4.98
CA LEU A 20 -11.13 1.74 -4.47
C LEU A 20 -12.27 2.67 -4.05
N ASN A 21 -13.50 2.53 -4.55
CA ASN A 21 -14.63 3.34 -4.08
C ASN A 21 -15.26 2.82 -2.78
N ASN A 22 -15.17 1.51 -2.50
CA ASN A 22 -15.87 0.88 -1.39
C ASN A 22 -14.97 0.57 -0.17
N LEU A 23 -13.65 0.55 -0.34
CA LEU A 23 -12.72 0.26 0.75
C LEU A 23 -12.45 1.49 1.63
N THR A 24 -12.18 1.25 2.91
CA THR A 24 -11.65 2.28 3.81
C THR A 24 -10.25 2.72 3.34
N PRO A 25 -9.79 3.95 3.66
CA PRO A 25 -8.46 4.42 3.26
C PRO A 25 -7.32 3.45 3.62
N SER A 26 -7.37 2.86 4.81
CA SER A 26 -6.38 1.85 5.26
C SER A 26 -6.36 0.59 4.37
N LYS A 27 -7.53 0.13 3.92
CA LYS A 27 -7.65 -1.04 3.04
C LYS A 27 -7.25 -0.72 1.61
N LYS A 28 -7.52 0.49 1.10
CA LYS A 28 -7.03 0.95 -0.21
C LYS A 28 -5.51 0.96 -0.26
N ALA A 29 -4.88 1.56 0.75
CA ALA A 29 -3.43 1.61 0.87
C ALA A 29 -2.80 0.20 0.91
N ARG A 30 -3.41 -0.71 1.68
CA ARG A 30 -2.97 -2.11 1.76
C ARG A 30 -3.10 -2.82 0.40
N LEU A 31 -4.24 -2.69 -0.27
CA LEU A 31 -4.50 -3.32 -1.57
C LEU A 31 -3.49 -2.86 -2.62
N LEU A 32 -3.29 -1.55 -2.75
CA LEU A 32 -2.34 -0.96 -3.71
C LEU A 32 -0.90 -1.42 -3.44
N ALA A 33 -0.49 -1.48 -2.17
CA ALA A 33 0.84 -1.95 -1.76
C ALA A 33 1.09 -3.44 -2.08
N THR A 34 0.03 -4.25 -2.12
CA THR A 34 0.14 -5.69 -2.42
C THR A 34 -0.03 -6.01 -3.90
N TRP A 35 -0.73 -5.15 -4.65
CA TRP A 35 -1.11 -5.44 -6.03
C TRP A 35 0.05 -5.37 -7.02
N GLN A 36 1.07 -4.55 -6.75
CA GLN A 36 2.21 -4.32 -7.66
C GLN A 36 3.37 -5.32 -7.49
N LYS A 37 3.23 -6.36 -6.67
CA LYS A 37 4.33 -7.28 -6.39
C LYS A 37 4.08 -8.66 -6.99
N ASP A 38 4.79 -8.92 -8.09
CA ASP A 38 5.25 -10.26 -8.41
C ASP A 38 5.93 -10.84 -7.15
N ASP A 39 5.33 -11.89 -6.60
CA ASP A 39 5.86 -12.93 -5.70
C ASP A 39 6.77 -12.55 -4.52
N SER A 40 6.80 -11.30 -4.06
CA SER A 40 7.82 -10.85 -3.10
C SER A 40 7.21 -10.39 -1.78
N ASP A 41 7.07 -11.34 -0.85
CA ASP A 41 7.41 -11.39 0.59
C ASP A 41 7.31 -10.12 1.46
N TYR A 42 6.75 -9.01 0.97
CA TYR A 42 6.79 -7.69 1.60
C TYR A 42 5.89 -7.63 2.82
N LEU A 43 4.73 -8.29 2.78
CA LEU A 43 3.87 -8.37 3.96
C LEU A 43 4.58 -9.13 5.08
N ILE A 44 5.21 -10.25 4.77
CA ILE A 44 5.96 -11.07 5.73
C ILE A 44 7.19 -10.31 6.23
N ILE A 45 7.96 -9.67 5.35
CA ILE A 45 9.13 -8.87 5.72
C ILE A 45 8.72 -7.65 6.54
N ARG A 46 7.65 -6.92 6.16
CA ARG A 46 7.12 -5.81 6.96
C ARG A 46 6.72 -6.31 8.35
N ASP A 47 5.95 -7.39 8.42
CA ASP A 47 5.46 -7.89 9.71
C ASP A 47 6.61 -8.37 10.60
N LYS A 48 7.68 -8.93 10.03
CA LYS A 48 8.93 -9.24 10.75
C LYS A 48 9.73 -8.00 11.16
N LEU A 49 9.87 -7.01 10.29
CA LEU A 49 10.68 -5.81 10.54
C LEU A 49 10.05 -4.90 11.60
N PHE A 50 8.72 -4.93 11.74
CA PHE A 50 7.98 -4.09 12.68
C PHE A 50 7.26 -4.91 13.75
N GLU A 51 7.74 -6.14 14.02
CA GLU A 51 7.18 -6.98 15.07
C GLU A 51 7.39 -6.32 16.44
N GLY A 52 6.31 -6.13 17.19
CA GLY A 52 6.34 -5.49 18.50
C GLY A 52 6.44 -3.95 18.47
N GLU A 53 6.54 -3.35 17.29
CA GLU A 53 6.52 -1.90 17.12
C GLU A 53 5.07 -1.37 17.13
N THR A 54 4.86 -0.21 17.76
CA THR A 54 3.60 0.52 17.73
C THR A 54 3.71 1.76 16.85
N VAL A 55 2.58 2.42 16.56
CA VAL A 55 2.60 3.66 15.77
C VAL A 55 3.44 4.73 16.47
N GLU A 56 3.38 4.80 17.79
CA GLU A 56 4.10 5.76 18.62
C GLU A 56 5.63 5.52 18.59
N THR A 57 6.05 4.25 18.63
CA THR A 57 7.48 3.90 18.59
C THR A 57 8.05 4.17 17.20
N LEU A 58 7.34 3.78 16.14
CA LEU A 58 7.72 4.06 14.76
C LEU A 58 7.80 5.57 14.50
N TYR A 59 6.83 6.33 14.99
CA TYR A 59 6.83 7.79 14.86
C TYR A 59 8.05 8.42 15.55
N SER A 60 8.38 7.96 16.75
CA SER A 60 9.55 8.43 17.51
C SER A 60 10.86 8.12 16.79
N GLN A 61 10.98 6.90 16.23
CA GLN A 61 12.13 6.47 15.44
C GLN A 61 12.28 7.32 14.15
N ILE A 62 11.18 7.59 13.46
CA ILE A 62 11.16 8.45 12.26
C ILE A 62 11.62 9.87 12.61
N GLN A 63 11.07 10.48 13.67
CA GLN A 63 11.49 11.81 14.09
C GLN A 63 12.98 11.87 14.46
N GLN A 64 13.51 10.83 15.10
CA GLN A 64 14.93 10.74 15.43
C GLN A 64 15.78 10.66 14.15
N PHE A 65 15.38 9.81 13.20
CA PHE A 65 16.04 9.69 11.91
C PHE A 65 16.04 11.01 11.14
N GLU A 66 14.91 11.72 11.10
CA GLU A 66 14.79 13.01 10.43
C GLU A 66 15.68 14.08 11.06
N ARG A 67 15.78 14.12 12.40
CA ARG A 67 16.69 15.04 13.11
C ARG A 67 18.16 14.76 12.79
N LEU A 68 18.55 13.49 12.77
CA LEU A 68 19.94 13.09 12.50
C LEU A 68 20.37 13.37 11.06
N ASN A 69 19.42 13.36 10.11
CA ASN A 69 19.70 13.58 8.69
C ASN A 69 19.30 14.98 8.20
N GLY A 70 18.88 15.89 9.09
CA GLY A 70 18.50 17.26 8.72
C GLY A 70 17.19 17.37 7.92
N TYR A 71 16.33 16.34 7.95
CA TYR A 71 15.01 16.33 7.32
C TYR A 71 13.89 16.79 8.25
N ALA A 72 14.22 17.06 9.52
CA ALA A 72 13.25 17.53 10.49
C ALA A 72 12.57 18.80 9.96
N ARG A 73 11.26 18.73 9.73
CA ARG A 73 10.48 19.91 9.38
C ARG A 73 10.43 20.83 10.61
N VAL A 74 10.83 22.09 10.38
CA VAL A 74 10.73 23.20 11.34
C VAL A 74 9.29 23.38 11.80
#